data_AF-A0A8X6KKJ2-F1
#
_entry.id   AF-A0A8X6KKJ2-F1
#
_cell.length_a   1.000
_cell.length_b   1.000
_cell.length_c   1.000
_cell.angle_alpha   90.00
_cell.angle_beta   90.00
_cell.angle_gamma   90.00
#
_symmetry.space_group_name_H-M   'P 1'
#
loop_
_entity.id
_entity.type
_entity.pdbx_description
1 polymer ?
#
loop_
_entity_poly.entity_id
_entity_poly.type
_entity_poly.pdbx_seq_one_letter_code
_entity_poly.pdbx_strand_id
1 'polypeptide(L)'
;MERYGDCLQNVKWLGYLSATSVYGDHSGNWVDEESETRPIEIRGEKRLKSEKKWLNSKLPVHIFRLAGIYGPGRNVLIDLQLGKAKNVKKEGHFFSRIHVEDISNILFSSMQSIKPGEIYNCADDLPTTQSEVIMYAAKLLNVSPPEPIEVSSLPDYAQSFYLGSKKNLVHAFSKLPSLGPSSSRRLVIHLLQNKEKVMLPLASLIKELADLIIECEVCGNLDTKSPCSICTNPKRDAKLLCVVEELGDLWAFEKGNIYSGLYHVLGGRLSAINGIGPKELNLDTILKRVTESKIEEIIIAINPTLEGQVTAQYIIELLKNLNVKISRLACGIPMGGEIDYLDEGTLRIALTSRQDIK
;
A
#
# COMPACT_ATOMS: atom_id res chain seq x y z
N MET A 1 -15.96 5.68 -15.00
CA MET A 1 -17.13 6.34 -15.62
C MET A 1 -17.32 7.74 -15.01
N GLU A 2 -17.41 7.88 -13.69
CA GLU A 2 -17.49 9.20 -13.01
C GLU A 2 -16.41 10.22 -13.43
N ARG A 3 -15.15 9.78 -13.59
CA ARG A 3 -14.04 10.64 -14.03
C ARG A 3 -14.24 11.27 -15.42
N TYR A 4 -14.98 10.62 -16.31
CA TYR A 4 -15.08 11.04 -17.72
C TYR A 4 -16.40 11.76 -18.05
N GLY A 5 -17.35 11.81 -17.10
CA GLY A 5 -18.57 12.62 -17.17
C GLY A 5 -19.28 12.57 -18.52
N ASP A 6 -19.62 13.75 -19.04
CA ASP A 6 -20.37 13.93 -20.28
C ASP A 6 -19.59 13.53 -21.55
N CYS A 7 -18.26 13.38 -21.47
CA CYS A 7 -17.43 12.99 -22.61
C CYS A 7 -17.76 11.59 -23.14
N LEU A 8 -18.48 10.77 -22.36
CA LEU A 8 -18.89 9.42 -22.76
C LEU A 8 -20.25 9.36 -23.47
N GLN A 9 -21.03 10.45 -23.50
CA GLN A 9 -22.42 10.42 -23.99
C GLN A 9 -22.57 10.16 -25.50
N ASN A 10 -21.55 10.50 -26.31
CA ASN A 10 -21.58 10.40 -27.78
C ASN A 10 -20.40 9.61 -28.36
N VAL A 11 -19.83 8.68 -27.58
CA VAL A 11 -18.66 7.90 -28.01
C VAL A 11 -19.06 6.90 -29.09
N LYS A 12 -18.47 7.05 -30.28
CA LYS A 12 -18.67 6.13 -31.41
C LYS A 12 -17.80 4.89 -31.32
N TRP A 13 -16.65 4.98 -30.66
CA TRP A 13 -15.71 3.88 -30.47
C TRP A 13 -14.84 4.13 -29.23
N LEU A 14 -14.60 3.08 -28.45
CA LEU A 14 -13.71 3.12 -27.29
C LEU A 14 -12.73 1.94 -27.33
N GLY A 15 -11.45 2.23 -27.53
CA GLY A 15 -10.40 1.22 -27.41
C GLY A 15 -9.80 1.20 -26.00
N TYR A 16 -9.82 0.04 -25.34
CA TYR A 16 -9.10 -0.17 -24.08
C TYR A 16 -7.82 -0.98 -24.32
N LEU A 17 -6.67 -0.37 -24.05
CA LEU A 17 -5.36 -1.04 -24.16
C LEU A 17 -5.07 -1.86 -22.91
N SER A 18 -5.23 -3.16 -23.04
CA SER A 18 -4.87 -4.17 -22.07
C SER A 18 -3.48 -4.78 -22.35
N ALA A 19 -3.19 -5.96 -21.80
CA ALA A 19 -1.93 -6.68 -21.95
C ALA A 19 -2.18 -8.18 -21.88
N THR A 20 -1.40 -8.97 -22.61
CA THR A 20 -1.49 -10.45 -22.59
C THR A 20 -1.15 -11.06 -21.23
N SER A 21 -0.55 -10.31 -20.29
CA SER A 21 -0.29 -10.80 -18.93
C SER A 21 -1.55 -11.11 -18.10
N VAL A 22 -2.75 -10.81 -18.62
CA VAL A 22 -4.03 -11.22 -18.01
C VAL A 22 -4.28 -12.72 -18.11
N TYR A 23 -3.63 -13.42 -19.04
CA TYR A 23 -3.75 -14.87 -19.18
C TYR A 23 -2.95 -15.64 -18.12
N GLY A 24 -1.77 -15.13 -17.76
CA GLY A 24 -0.88 -15.81 -16.81
C GLY A 24 -0.08 -16.94 -17.46
N ASP A 25 0.23 -17.99 -16.69
CA ASP A 25 1.03 -19.13 -17.16
C ASP A 25 0.12 -20.27 -17.61
N HIS A 26 0.22 -20.62 -18.90
CA HIS A 26 -0.51 -21.71 -19.54
C HIS A 26 0.37 -22.95 -19.77
N SER A 27 1.52 -23.04 -19.10
CA SER A 27 2.47 -24.16 -19.19
C SER A 27 2.92 -24.46 -20.62
N GLY A 28 3.08 -23.40 -21.43
CA GLY A 28 3.53 -23.48 -22.82
C GLY A 28 2.43 -23.74 -23.85
N ASN A 29 1.16 -23.85 -23.46
CA ASN A 29 0.05 -23.95 -24.41
C ASN A 29 -0.20 -22.60 -25.12
N TRP A 30 -0.71 -22.68 -26.35
CA TRP A 30 -1.18 -21.52 -27.09
C TRP A 30 -2.35 -20.84 -26.37
N VAL A 31 -2.42 -19.53 -26.52
CA VAL A 31 -3.43 -18.67 -25.92
C VAL A 31 -4.05 -17.81 -27.00
N ASP A 32 -5.36 -17.85 -27.08
CA ASP A 32 -6.22 -17.03 -27.94
C ASP A 32 -7.13 -16.14 -27.08
N GLU A 33 -8.05 -15.42 -27.70
CA GLU A 33 -8.95 -14.48 -27.06
C GLU A 33 -10.02 -15.15 -26.18
N GLU A 34 -10.30 -16.42 -26.43
CA GLU A 34 -11.25 -17.25 -25.68
C GLU A 34 -10.60 -17.98 -24.49
N SER A 35 -9.27 -18.02 -24.47
CA SER A 35 -8.49 -18.68 -23.43
C SER A 35 -8.75 -18.11 -22.03
N GLU A 36 -8.71 -18.99 -21.03
CA GLU A 36 -8.99 -18.64 -19.64
C GLU A 36 -7.98 -17.62 -19.09
N THR A 37 -8.47 -16.55 -18.47
CA THR A 37 -7.60 -15.52 -17.87
C THR A 37 -7.23 -15.86 -16.43
N ARG A 38 -5.94 -16.12 -16.16
CA ARG A 38 -5.41 -16.42 -14.82
C ARG A 38 -4.26 -15.47 -14.44
N PRO A 39 -4.52 -14.16 -14.23
CA PRO A 39 -3.46 -13.20 -13.97
C PRO A 39 -2.71 -13.55 -12.67
N ILE A 40 -1.38 -13.63 -12.75
CA ILE A 40 -0.51 -13.96 -11.60
C ILE A 40 -0.16 -12.68 -10.80
N GLU A 41 -0.19 -11.51 -11.46
CA GLU A 41 0.17 -10.23 -10.84
C GLU A 41 -1.04 -9.37 -10.49
N ILE A 42 -0.96 -8.62 -9.39
CA ILE A 42 -1.95 -7.60 -8.99
C ILE A 42 -2.27 -6.62 -10.13
N ARG A 43 -1.27 -6.28 -10.96
CA ARG A 43 -1.48 -5.42 -12.13
C ARG A 43 -2.35 -6.10 -13.19
N GLY A 44 -2.13 -7.39 -13.43
CA GLY A 44 -2.96 -8.21 -14.32
C GLY A 44 -4.39 -8.33 -13.79
N GLU A 45 -4.57 -8.59 -12.49
CA GLU A 45 -5.91 -8.63 -11.86
C GLU A 45 -6.67 -7.30 -12.00
N LYS A 46 -6.01 -6.17 -11.70
CA LYS A 46 -6.61 -4.83 -11.85
C LYS A 46 -6.97 -4.53 -13.31
N ARG A 47 -6.15 -4.99 -14.25
CA ARG A 47 -6.37 -4.83 -15.69
C ARG A 47 -7.57 -5.66 -16.15
N LEU A 48 -7.62 -6.94 -15.77
CA LEU A 48 -8.76 -7.82 -16.04
C LEU A 48 -10.07 -7.30 -15.42
N LYS A 49 -10.02 -6.78 -14.19
CA LYS A 49 -11.16 -6.10 -13.56
C LYS A 49 -11.61 -4.87 -14.35
N SER A 50 -10.68 -4.14 -14.96
CA SER A 50 -10.99 -2.99 -15.79
C SER A 50 -11.57 -3.40 -17.15
N GLU A 51 -11.05 -4.44 -17.80
CA GLU A 51 -11.64 -5.03 -19.01
C GLU A 51 -13.12 -5.37 -18.80
N LYS A 52 -13.43 -6.13 -17.74
CA LYS A 52 -14.80 -6.50 -17.38
C LYS A 52 -15.70 -5.28 -17.15
N LYS A 53 -15.18 -4.23 -16.50
CA LYS A 53 -15.93 -2.99 -16.30
C LYS A 53 -16.22 -2.27 -17.61
N TRP A 54 -15.28 -2.23 -18.55
CA TRP A 54 -15.47 -1.58 -19.83
C TRP A 54 -16.42 -2.36 -20.74
N LEU A 55 -16.30 -3.68 -20.78
CA LEU A 55 -17.25 -4.54 -21.51
C LEU A 55 -18.69 -4.37 -20.98
N ASN A 56 -18.86 -4.21 -19.67
CA ASN A 56 -20.17 -3.99 -19.05
C ASN A 56 -20.70 -2.54 -19.16
N SER A 57 -19.97 -1.61 -19.77
CA SER A 57 -20.31 -0.18 -19.76
C SER A 57 -21.39 0.24 -20.78
N LYS A 58 -21.87 -0.69 -21.63
CA LYS A 58 -22.77 -0.45 -22.77
C LYS A 58 -22.20 0.49 -23.86
N LEU A 59 -20.95 0.92 -23.74
CA LEU A 59 -20.24 1.68 -24.76
C LEU A 59 -19.73 0.75 -25.89
N PRO A 60 -19.48 1.26 -27.10
CA PRO A 60 -18.90 0.50 -28.20
C PRO A 60 -17.40 0.23 -27.97
N VAL A 61 -17.12 -0.67 -27.03
CA VAL A 61 -15.77 -0.97 -26.52
C VAL A 61 -15.12 -2.11 -27.29
N HIS A 62 -13.86 -1.95 -27.67
CA HIS A 62 -12.96 -3.07 -28.01
C HIS A 62 -11.83 -3.17 -26.98
N ILE A 63 -11.40 -4.39 -26.68
CA ILE A 63 -10.26 -4.66 -25.79
C ILE A 63 -9.06 -5.11 -26.64
N PHE A 64 -7.91 -4.47 -26.46
CA PHE A 64 -6.67 -4.84 -27.14
C PHE A 64 -5.65 -5.36 -26.13
N ARG A 65 -5.43 -6.68 -26.07
CA ARG A 65 -4.44 -7.32 -25.20
C ARG A 65 -3.08 -7.28 -25.89
N LEU A 66 -2.28 -6.27 -25.55
CA LEU A 66 -0.97 -6.06 -26.19
C LEU A 66 0.10 -7.00 -25.63
N ALA A 67 0.91 -7.58 -26.52
CA ALA A 67 2.13 -8.30 -26.17
C ALA A 67 3.30 -7.34 -25.85
N GLY A 68 4.53 -7.88 -25.76
CA GLY A 68 5.73 -7.08 -25.49
C GLY A 68 6.01 -6.05 -26.58
N ILE A 69 5.81 -4.76 -26.27
CA ILE A 69 5.91 -3.68 -27.26
C ILE A 69 7.38 -3.35 -27.58
N TYR A 70 7.71 -3.32 -28.87
CA TYR A 70 8.97 -2.81 -29.40
C TYR A 70 8.76 -1.74 -30.48
N GLY A 71 9.79 -0.96 -30.77
CA GLY A 71 9.74 0.07 -31.80
C GLY A 71 10.99 0.96 -31.86
N PRO A 72 10.90 2.13 -32.53
CA PRO A 72 11.98 3.10 -32.57
C PRO A 72 12.41 3.51 -31.16
N GLY A 73 13.72 3.48 -30.89
CA GLY A 73 14.26 3.81 -29.56
C GLY A 73 14.07 2.74 -28.48
N ARG A 74 13.30 1.68 -28.75
CA ARG A 74 12.97 0.63 -27.77
C ARG A 74 13.01 -0.75 -28.43
N ASN A 75 14.23 -1.22 -28.69
CA ASN A 75 14.48 -2.54 -29.24
C ASN A 75 15.86 -3.07 -28.84
N VAL A 76 16.05 -4.38 -29.02
CA VAL A 76 17.27 -5.10 -28.64
C VAL A 76 18.53 -4.63 -29.39
N LEU A 77 18.40 -4.09 -30.60
CA LEU A 77 19.55 -3.62 -31.39
C LEU A 77 20.20 -2.41 -30.69
N ILE A 78 19.37 -1.48 -30.22
CA ILE A 78 19.82 -0.32 -29.44
C ILE A 78 20.44 -0.78 -28.12
N ASP A 79 19.80 -1.71 -27.41
CA ASP A 79 20.33 -2.23 -26.15
C ASP A 79 21.69 -2.92 -26.32
N LEU A 80 21.91 -3.61 -27.44
CA LEU A 80 23.20 -4.21 -27.79
C LEU A 80 24.26 -3.15 -28.07
N GLN A 81 23.94 -2.14 -28.89
CA GLN A 81 24.86 -1.03 -29.19
C GLN A 81 25.26 -0.25 -27.94
N LEU A 82 24.36 -0.13 -26.96
CA LEU A 82 24.61 0.55 -25.69
C LEU A 82 25.24 -0.36 -24.62
N GLY A 83 25.52 -1.63 -24.91
CA GLY A 83 26.07 -2.59 -23.95
C GLY A 83 25.13 -2.93 -22.78
N LYS A 84 23.82 -2.73 -22.95
CA LYS A 84 22.78 -2.96 -21.94
C LYS A 84 22.04 -4.29 -22.10
N ALA A 85 22.16 -4.92 -23.27
CA ALA A 85 21.51 -6.19 -23.55
C ALA A 85 22.02 -7.31 -22.61
N LYS A 86 21.10 -8.10 -22.07
CA LYS A 86 21.40 -9.25 -21.21
C LYS A 86 20.81 -10.51 -21.81
N ASN A 87 21.66 -11.49 -22.11
CA ASN A 87 21.26 -12.77 -22.68
C ASN A 87 20.83 -13.75 -21.57
N VAL A 88 19.61 -13.58 -21.05
CA VAL A 88 19.09 -14.44 -19.99
C VAL A 88 18.49 -15.71 -20.59
N LYS A 89 19.02 -16.88 -20.21
CA LYS A 89 18.51 -18.17 -20.66
C LYS A 89 17.56 -18.76 -19.60
N LYS A 90 16.28 -18.89 -19.96
CA LYS A 90 15.26 -19.58 -19.15
C LYS A 90 14.53 -20.57 -20.07
N GLU A 91 14.72 -21.86 -19.83
CA GLU A 91 14.05 -22.90 -20.61
C GLU A 91 12.53 -22.79 -20.48
N GLY A 92 11.81 -22.99 -21.59
CA GLY A 92 10.35 -22.91 -21.65
C GLY A 92 9.75 -21.50 -21.54
N HIS A 93 10.57 -20.44 -21.55
CA HIS A 93 10.09 -19.07 -21.42
C HIS A 93 10.11 -18.31 -22.75
N PHE A 94 8.92 -18.17 -23.34
CA PHE A 94 8.71 -17.50 -24.62
C PHE A 94 8.06 -16.13 -24.43
N PHE A 95 8.34 -15.23 -25.36
CA PHE A 95 7.71 -13.91 -25.38
C PHE A 95 7.10 -13.66 -26.75
N SER A 96 5.82 -13.32 -26.76
CA SER A 96 5.20 -12.64 -27.90
C SER A 96 5.54 -11.15 -27.86
N ARG A 97 5.63 -10.55 -29.04
CA ARG A 97 5.97 -9.13 -29.21
C ARG A 97 4.99 -8.50 -30.17
N ILE A 98 4.97 -7.18 -30.22
CA ILE A 98 4.25 -6.43 -31.25
C ILE A 98 4.94 -5.09 -31.50
N HIS A 99 5.02 -4.68 -32.75
CA HIS A 99 5.56 -3.37 -33.10
C HIS A 99 4.57 -2.24 -32.76
N VAL A 100 5.09 -1.08 -32.36
CA VAL A 100 4.27 0.09 -32.02
C VAL A 100 3.43 0.61 -33.21
N GLU A 101 3.94 0.48 -34.43
CA GLU A 101 3.18 0.85 -35.64
C GLU A 101 2.04 -0.12 -35.91
N ASP A 102 2.23 -1.42 -35.67
CA ASP A 102 1.18 -2.42 -35.84
C ASP A 102 0.06 -2.22 -34.83
N ILE A 103 0.39 -1.88 -33.58
CA ILE A 103 -0.62 -1.45 -32.59
C ILE A 103 -1.43 -0.28 -33.15
N SER A 104 -0.76 0.71 -33.73
CA SER A 104 -1.43 1.91 -34.26
C SER A 104 -2.34 1.54 -35.43
N ASN A 105 -1.87 0.70 -36.35
CA ASN A 105 -2.64 0.22 -37.49
C ASN A 105 -3.87 -0.61 -37.07
N ILE A 106 -3.73 -1.48 -36.06
CA ILE A 106 -4.84 -2.24 -35.47
C ILE A 106 -5.90 -1.30 -34.91
N LEU A 107 -5.49 -0.26 -34.17
CA LEU A 107 -6.42 0.71 -33.59
C LEU A 107 -7.15 1.50 -34.68
N PHE A 108 -6.45 1.98 -35.71
CA PHE A 108 -7.08 2.68 -36.83
C PHE A 108 -8.07 1.78 -37.60
N SER A 109 -7.68 0.54 -37.88
CA SER A 109 -8.54 -0.44 -38.57
C SER A 109 -9.78 -0.75 -37.73
N SER A 110 -9.59 -0.87 -36.42
CA SER A 110 -10.68 -1.07 -35.48
C SER A 110 -11.65 0.11 -35.41
N MET A 111 -11.19 1.36 -35.60
CA MET A 111 -12.08 2.52 -35.63
C MET A 111 -12.97 2.54 -36.87
N GLN A 112 -12.54 1.89 -37.96
CA GLN A 112 -13.28 1.79 -39.22
C GLN A 112 -14.29 0.63 -39.22
N SER A 113 -14.05 -0.42 -38.44
CA SER A 113 -14.93 -1.57 -38.29
C SER A 113 -15.28 -1.82 -36.82
N ILE A 114 -16.30 -1.14 -36.33
CA ILE A 114 -16.73 -1.20 -34.92
C ILE A 114 -17.55 -2.49 -34.68
N LYS A 115 -17.04 -3.36 -33.80
CA LYS A 115 -17.62 -4.60 -33.31
C LYS A 115 -17.60 -4.62 -31.77
N PRO A 116 -18.58 -3.98 -31.11
CA PRO A 116 -18.58 -3.84 -29.65
C PRO A 116 -18.47 -5.16 -28.91
N GLY A 117 -17.62 -5.20 -27.89
CA GLY A 117 -17.39 -6.37 -27.04
C GLY A 117 -16.23 -7.26 -27.49
N GLU A 118 -15.71 -7.06 -28.69
CA GLU A 118 -14.59 -7.86 -29.21
C GLU A 118 -13.29 -7.62 -28.42
N ILE A 119 -12.55 -8.71 -28.28
CA ILE A 119 -11.22 -8.75 -27.68
C ILE A 119 -10.25 -9.15 -28.78
N TYR A 120 -9.08 -8.52 -28.82
CA TYR A 120 -8.02 -8.82 -29.77
C TYR A 120 -6.71 -9.02 -29.04
N ASN A 121 -6.06 -10.16 -29.26
CA ASN A 121 -4.66 -10.35 -28.90
C ASN A 121 -3.80 -9.66 -29.97
N CYS A 122 -3.05 -8.64 -29.56
CA CYS A 122 -2.18 -7.91 -30.47
C CYS A 122 -0.75 -8.41 -30.27
N ALA A 123 -0.34 -9.33 -31.12
CA ALA A 123 0.96 -9.99 -31.11
C ALA A 123 1.40 -10.33 -32.54
N ASP A 124 2.71 -10.44 -32.76
CA ASP A 124 3.31 -11.04 -33.94
C ASP A 124 3.26 -12.58 -33.85
N ASP A 125 3.33 -13.24 -35.01
CA ASP A 125 3.01 -14.66 -35.17
C ASP A 125 3.98 -15.64 -34.48
N LEU A 126 5.19 -15.20 -34.12
CA LEU A 126 6.25 -16.09 -33.67
C LEU A 126 6.74 -15.76 -32.24
N PRO A 127 6.18 -16.40 -31.20
CA PRO A 127 6.74 -16.29 -29.86
C PRO A 127 8.17 -16.83 -29.86
N THR A 128 9.10 -16.04 -29.35
CA THR A 128 10.53 -16.32 -29.44
C THR A 128 11.19 -16.00 -28.10
N THR A 129 12.16 -16.82 -27.69
CA THR A 129 12.89 -16.60 -26.43
C THR A 129 13.67 -15.26 -26.49
N GLN A 130 14.03 -14.71 -25.34
CA GLN A 130 14.85 -13.50 -25.31
C GLN A 130 16.25 -13.76 -25.90
N SER A 131 16.80 -14.95 -25.68
CA SER A 131 18.12 -15.34 -26.14
C SER A 131 18.20 -15.37 -27.67
N GLU A 132 17.23 -16.00 -28.33
CA GLU A 132 17.15 -16.06 -29.80
C GLU A 132 17.09 -14.67 -30.43
N VAL A 133 16.29 -13.76 -29.85
CA VAL A 133 16.19 -12.38 -30.32
C VAL A 133 17.51 -11.62 -30.16
N ILE A 134 18.21 -11.81 -29.06
CA ILE A 134 19.53 -11.19 -28.82
C ILE A 134 20.58 -11.74 -29.79
N MET A 135 20.62 -13.06 -29.99
CA MET A 135 21.55 -13.69 -30.91
C MET A 135 21.32 -13.22 -32.35
N TYR A 136 20.06 -13.15 -32.78
CA TYR A 136 19.70 -12.66 -34.11
C TYR A 136 20.07 -11.18 -34.28
N ALA A 137 19.78 -10.34 -33.30
CA ALA A 137 20.13 -8.93 -33.31
C ALA A 137 21.65 -8.70 -33.32
N ALA A 138 22.42 -9.49 -32.57
CA ALA A 138 23.87 -9.43 -32.58
C ALA A 138 24.44 -9.80 -33.95
N LYS A 139 23.86 -10.83 -34.61
CA LYS A 139 24.21 -11.21 -35.99
C LYS A 139 23.94 -10.08 -36.98
N LEU A 140 22.79 -9.40 -36.88
CA LEU A 140 22.45 -8.27 -37.76
C LEU A 140 23.42 -7.08 -37.60
N LEU A 141 23.87 -6.82 -36.36
CA LEU A 141 24.81 -5.75 -36.05
C LEU A 141 26.28 -6.14 -36.27
N ASN A 142 26.56 -7.39 -36.62
CA ASN A 142 27.89 -7.97 -36.73
C ASN A 142 28.73 -7.77 -35.44
N VAL A 143 28.10 -7.95 -34.27
CA VAL A 143 28.73 -7.87 -32.95
C VAL A 143 28.66 -9.21 -32.23
N SER A 144 29.58 -9.46 -31.31
CA SER A 144 29.52 -10.64 -30.46
C SER A 144 28.34 -10.56 -29.50
N PRO A 145 27.45 -11.58 -29.42
CA PRO A 145 26.36 -11.57 -28.46
C PRO A 145 26.92 -11.65 -27.03
N PRO A 146 26.25 -11.03 -26.04
CA PRO A 146 26.60 -11.21 -24.64
C PRO A 146 26.49 -12.69 -24.25
N GLU A 147 27.43 -13.15 -23.41
CA GLU A 147 27.45 -14.54 -22.95
C GLU A 147 26.11 -14.93 -22.31
N PRO A 148 25.62 -16.16 -22.55
CA PRO A 148 24.41 -16.65 -21.90
C PRO A 148 24.56 -16.62 -20.38
N ILE A 149 23.60 -15.97 -19.72
CA ILE A 149 23.51 -15.91 -18.28
C ILE A 149 22.37 -16.84 -17.86
N GLU A 150 22.71 -17.92 -17.18
CA GLU A 150 21.75 -18.75 -16.45
C GLU A 150 20.97 -17.88 -15.45
N VAL A 151 19.67 -18.12 -15.30
CA VAL A 151 18.89 -17.38 -14.29
C VAL A 151 19.52 -17.53 -12.90
N SER A 152 20.16 -18.66 -12.61
CA SER A 152 20.86 -18.93 -11.35
C SER A 152 22.17 -18.14 -11.13
N SER A 153 22.78 -17.61 -12.20
CA SER A 153 24.04 -16.85 -12.12
C SER A 153 23.86 -15.33 -12.19
N LEU A 154 22.63 -14.86 -12.45
CA LEU A 154 22.26 -13.45 -12.33
C LEU A 154 22.35 -12.99 -10.87
N PRO A 155 22.67 -11.71 -10.59
CA PRO A 155 22.52 -11.15 -9.24
C PRO A 155 21.10 -11.35 -8.71
N ASP A 156 20.91 -11.61 -7.41
CA ASP A 156 19.62 -11.94 -6.78
C ASP A 156 18.45 -11.04 -7.22
N TYR A 157 18.73 -9.75 -7.45
CA TYR A 157 17.73 -8.77 -7.88
C TYR A 157 17.25 -8.98 -9.33
N ALA A 158 18.10 -9.50 -10.23
CA ALA A 158 17.76 -9.83 -11.61
C ALA A 158 17.10 -11.22 -11.72
N GLN A 159 17.49 -12.18 -10.87
CA GLN A 159 16.74 -13.44 -10.71
C GLN A 159 15.29 -13.16 -10.27
N SER A 160 15.10 -12.16 -9.42
CA SER A 160 13.80 -11.80 -8.84
C SER A 160 12.79 -11.22 -9.85
N PHE A 161 13.25 -10.62 -10.97
CA PHE A 161 12.38 -10.16 -12.05
C PHE A 161 11.70 -11.34 -12.76
N TYR A 162 12.39 -12.48 -12.88
CA TYR A 162 11.88 -13.69 -13.52
C TYR A 162 11.12 -14.63 -12.56
N LEU A 163 11.07 -14.30 -11.25
CA LEU A 163 10.49 -15.13 -10.18
C LEU A 163 9.43 -14.41 -9.30
N GLY A 164 9.06 -13.16 -9.60
CA GLY A 164 7.84 -12.46 -9.16
C GLY A 164 7.64 -12.13 -7.65
N SER A 165 8.15 -12.92 -6.71
CA SER A 165 7.65 -12.89 -5.32
C SER A 165 8.53 -12.13 -4.32
N LYS A 166 9.86 -12.14 -4.50
CA LYS A 166 10.81 -11.63 -3.49
C LYS A 166 10.88 -10.10 -3.41
N LYS A 167 10.88 -9.41 -4.57
CA LYS A 167 10.96 -7.94 -4.62
C LYS A 167 9.70 -7.27 -4.06
N ASN A 168 8.54 -7.91 -4.27
CA ASN A 168 7.27 -7.45 -3.70
C ASN A 168 7.31 -7.49 -2.17
N LEU A 169 7.89 -8.56 -1.60
CA LEU A 169 8.02 -8.69 -0.16
C LEU A 169 9.01 -7.66 0.43
N VAL A 170 10.17 -7.45 -0.21
CA VAL A 170 11.11 -6.39 0.20
C VAL A 170 10.47 -5.01 0.11
N HIS A 171 9.74 -4.74 -0.96
CA HIS A 171 9.04 -3.47 -1.13
C HIS A 171 7.92 -3.29 -0.09
N ALA A 172 7.14 -4.34 0.20
CA ALA A 172 6.10 -4.30 1.23
C ALA A 172 6.69 -4.00 2.61
N PHE A 173 7.75 -4.71 3.02
CA PHE A 173 8.45 -4.43 4.28
C PHE A 173 9.05 -3.03 4.32
N SER A 174 9.53 -2.50 3.18
CA SER A 174 10.11 -1.15 3.13
C SER A 174 9.12 -0.01 3.32
N LYS A 175 7.82 -0.30 3.31
CA LYS A 175 6.75 0.67 3.61
C LYS A 175 6.41 0.72 5.09
N LEU A 176 6.90 -0.22 5.89
CA LEU A 176 6.67 -0.22 7.32
C LEU A 176 7.56 0.83 7.99
N PRO A 177 7.08 1.48 9.08
CA PRO A 177 7.89 2.43 9.82
C PRO A 177 9.21 1.79 10.28
N SER A 178 10.30 2.56 10.23
CA SER A 178 11.64 2.15 10.64
C SER A 178 12.33 1.06 9.79
N LEU A 179 11.70 0.56 8.71
CA LEU A 179 12.29 -0.41 7.80
C LEU A 179 12.63 0.22 6.44
N GLY A 180 13.90 0.61 6.26
CA GLY A 180 14.40 1.02 4.95
C GLY A 180 14.60 -0.15 3.97
N PRO A 181 14.90 0.12 2.69
CA PRO A 181 15.12 -0.92 1.67
C PRO A 181 16.19 -1.95 2.06
N SER A 182 17.31 -1.49 2.64
CA SER A 182 18.42 -2.35 3.06
C SER A 182 18.07 -3.26 4.24
N SER A 183 17.37 -2.73 5.25
CA SER A 183 16.91 -3.53 6.40
C SER A 183 15.81 -4.52 5.98
N SER A 184 14.89 -4.09 5.11
CA SER A 184 13.85 -4.95 4.55
C SER A 184 14.43 -6.12 3.73
N ARG A 185 15.48 -5.87 2.94
CA ARG A 185 16.19 -6.93 2.21
C ARG A 185 16.79 -7.96 3.16
N ARG A 186 17.48 -7.51 4.22
CA ARG A 186 18.07 -8.41 5.24
C ARG A 186 17.00 -9.26 5.92
N LEU A 187 15.88 -8.66 6.30
CA LEU A 187 14.74 -9.35 6.90
C LEU A 187 14.19 -10.44 5.97
N VAL A 188 13.94 -10.10 4.70
CA VAL A 188 13.42 -11.07 3.71
C VAL A 188 14.40 -12.22 3.47
N ILE A 189 15.71 -11.95 3.41
CA ILE A 189 16.73 -13.02 3.31
C ILE A 189 16.65 -13.95 4.53
N HIS A 190 16.55 -13.40 5.73
CA HIS A 190 16.43 -14.20 6.96
C HIS A 190 15.17 -15.08 6.96
N LEU A 191 14.02 -14.54 6.54
CA LEU A 191 12.78 -15.30 6.41
C LEU A 191 12.91 -16.44 5.39
N LEU A 192 13.54 -16.19 4.24
CA LEU A 192 13.76 -17.20 3.20
C LEU A 192 14.70 -18.31 3.66
N GLN A 193 15.76 -17.97 4.40
CA GLN A 193 16.69 -18.95 4.98
C GLN A 193 16.03 -19.79 6.07
N ASN A 194 14.97 -19.28 6.71
CA ASN A 194 14.25 -19.94 7.81
C ASN A 194 12.77 -20.15 7.47
N LYS A 195 12.49 -20.63 6.25
CA LYS A 195 11.12 -20.72 5.71
C LYS A 195 10.15 -21.45 6.64
N GLU A 196 10.45 -22.69 6.99
CA GLU A 196 9.55 -23.55 7.80
C GLU A 196 9.49 -23.12 9.27
N LYS A 197 10.60 -22.59 9.80
CA LYS A 197 10.72 -22.23 11.22
C LYS A 197 10.17 -20.85 11.56
N VAL A 198 10.25 -19.90 10.64
CA VAL A 198 9.93 -18.49 10.89
C VAL A 198 8.92 -17.97 9.89
N MET A 199 9.16 -18.11 8.59
CA MET A 199 8.34 -17.45 7.56
C MET A 199 6.90 -17.95 7.53
N LEU A 200 6.68 -19.27 7.49
CA LEU A 200 5.33 -19.84 7.44
C LEU A 200 4.56 -19.62 8.76
N PRO A 201 5.14 -19.87 9.96
CA PRO A 201 4.47 -19.56 11.21
C PRO A 201 4.11 -18.08 11.35
N LEU A 202 5.04 -17.17 11.00
CA LEU A 202 4.78 -15.73 11.04
C LEU A 202 3.65 -15.34 10.08
N ALA A 203 3.64 -15.86 8.85
CA ALA A 203 2.57 -15.58 7.90
C ALA A 203 1.20 -16.07 8.40
N SER A 204 1.15 -17.24 9.05
CA SER A 204 -0.09 -17.74 9.65
C SER A 204 -0.57 -16.86 10.80
N LEU A 205 0.34 -16.43 11.69
CA LEU A 205 0.00 -15.58 12.83
C LEU A 205 -0.49 -14.20 12.39
N ILE A 206 0.17 -13.59 11.39
CA ILE A 206 -0.26 -12.31 10.83
C ILE A 206 -1.67 -12.43 10.24
N LYS A 207 -1.94 -13.52 9.50
CA LYS A 207 -3.25 -13.76 8.90
C LYS A 207 -4.32 -13.97 9.98
N GLU A 208 -4.07 -14.86 10.93
CA GLU A 208 -4.97 -15.14 12.04
C GLU A 208 -5.30 -13.87 12.82
N LEU A 209 -4.30 -13.05 13.13
CA LEU A 209 -4.50 -11.80 13.83
C LEU A 209 -5.33 -10.80 13.00
N ALA A 210 -5.08 -10.71 11.69
CA ALA A 210 -5.84 -9.84 10.79
C ALA A 210 -7.31 -10.27 10.65
N ASP A 211 -7.60 -11.57 10.74
CA ASP A 211 -8.96 -12.12 10.68
C ASP A 211 -9.71 -11.93 12.02
N LEU A 212 -8.99 -11.85 13.15
CA LEU A 212 -9.56 -11.76 14.50
C LEU A 212 -9.68 -10.33 15.05
N ILE A 213 -8.75 -9.44 14.71
CA ILE A 213 -8.74 -8.08 15.25
C ILE A 213 -9.90 -7.28 14.65
N ILE A 214 -10.66 -6.64 15.52
CA ILE A 214 -11.68 -5.66 15.17
C ILE A 214 -11.45 -4.36 15.94
N GLU A 215 -11.98 -3.27 15.40
CA GLU A 215 -11.98 -1.97 16.07
C GLU A 215 -13.15 -1.90 17.07
N CYS A 216 -12.86 -1.45 18.28
CA CYS A 216 -13.85 -1.28 19.34
C CYS A 216 -14.76 -0.10 19.02
N GLU A 217 -16.06 -0.35 18.87
CA GLU A 217 -17.09 0.66 18.58
C GLU A 217 -17.21 1.73 19.67
N VAL A 218 -16.75 1.44 20.89
CA VAL A 218 -16.79 2.36 22.03
C VAL A 218 -15.54 3.26 22.09
N CYS A 219 -14.34 2.74 21.82
CA CYS A 219 -13.13 3.50 22.11
C CYS A 219 -12.11 3.60 20.98
N GLY A 220 -12.32 2.96 19.84
CA GLY A 220 -11.37 2.94 18.73
C GLY A 220 -10.11 2.09 18.99
N ASN A 221 -10.03 1.37 20.12
CA ASN A 221 -8.94 0.41 20.35
C ASN A 221 -9.11 -0.85 19.50
N LEU A 222 -8.01 -1.51 19.14
CA LEU A 222 -8.03 -2.82 18.49
C LEU A 222 -8.06 -3.95 19.54
N ASP A 223 -8.98 -4.89 19.37
CA ASP A 223 -9.12 -6.08 20.22
C ASP A 223 -9.79 -7.21 19.42
N THR A 224 -9.90 -8.40 20.00
CA THR A 224 -10.60 -9.57 19.43
C THR A 224 -12.13 -9.51 19.62
N LYS A 225 -12.63 -8.49 20.34
CA LYS A 225 -14.05 -8.29 20.63
C LYS A 225 -14.39 -6.80 20.76
N SER A 226 -15.64 -6.45 20.50
CA SER A 226 -16.20 -5.12 20.68
C SER A 226 -17.49 -5.24 21.51
N PRO A 227 -17.63 -4.53 22.65
CA PRO A 227 -16.66 -3.64 23.29
C PRO A 227 -15.39 -4.36 23.77
N CYS A 228 -14.24 -3.67 23.69
CA CYS A 228 -12.94 -4.27 24.01
C CYS A 228 -12.78 -4.65 25.48
N SER A 229 -11.80 -5.50 25.77
CA SER A 229 -11.43 -5.95 27.11
C SER A 229 -11.23 -4.80 28.10
N ILE A 230 -10.63 -3.70 27.67
CA ILE A 230 -10.45 -2.48 28.48
C ILE A 230 -11.81 -1.84 28.84
N CYS A 231 -12.70 -1.66 27.86
CA CYS A 231 -14.01 -1.03 28.11
C CYS A 231 -14.90 -1.88 29.04
N THR A 232 -14.80 -3.21 28.94
CA THR A 232 -15.60 -4.13 29.75
C THR A 232 -15.01 -4.43 31.13
N ASN A 233 -13.83 -3.91 31.46
CA ASN A 233 -13.13 -4.27 32.68
C ASN A 233 -13.74 -3.56 33.91
N PRO A 234 -14.35 -4.29 34.86
CA PRO A 234 -15.01 -3.68 36.02
C PRO A 234 -14.03 -3.08 37.04
N LYS A 235 -12.73 -3.40 36.95
CA LYS A 235 -11.71 -2.81 37.83
C LYS A 235 -11.32 -1.38 37.41
N ARG A 236 -11.77 -0.93 36.24
CA ARG A 236 -11.44 0.40 35.73
C ARG A 236 -12.44 1.43 36.20
N ASP A 237 -11.94 2.64 36.39
CA ASP A 237 -12.79 3.77 36.74
C ASP A 237 -13.48 4.29 35.48
N ALA A 238 -14.79 4.04 35.39
CA ALA A 238 -15.61 4.49 34.28
C ALA A 238 -15.80 6.01 34.24
N LYS A 239 -15.46 6.74 35.31
CA LYS A 239 -15.57 8.20 35.39
C LYS A 239 -14.36 8.94 34.82
N LEU A 240 -13.27 8.22 34.56
CA LEU A 240 -12.03 8.78 34.02
C LEU A 240 -11.86 8.35 32.57
N LEU A 241 -11.64 9.33 31.68
CA LEU A 241 -11.41 9.08 30.26
C LEU A 241 -10.08 9.69 29.79
N CYS A 242 -9.18 8.88 29.24
CA CYS A 242 -7.94 9.32 28.64
C CYS A 242 -8.04 9.30 27.11
N VAL A 243 -7.94 10.46 26.48
CA VAL A 243 -7.97 10.60 25.01
C VAL A 243 -6.54 10.54 24.48
N VAL A 244 -6.28 9.59 23.59
CA VAL A 244 -4.96 9.34 22.98
C VAL A 244 -5.02 9.48 21.46
N GLU A 245 -3.88 9.81 20.85
CA GLU A 245 -3.77 10.04 19.40
C GLU A 245 -3.88 8.70 18.64
N GLU A 246 -3.03 7.72 19.00
CA GLU A 246 -2.94 6.42 18.33
C GLU A 246 -2.92 5.23 19.31
N LEU A 247 -3.02 4.02 18.78
CA LEU A 247 -2.97 2.77 19.56
C LEU A 247 -1.66 2.59 20.34
N GLY A 248 -0.55 3.09 19.78
CA GLY A 248 0.75 3.02 20.42
C GLY A 248 0.79 3.77 21.75
N ASP A 249 0.10 4.91 21.83
CA ASP A 249 0.00 5.71 23.05
C ASP A 249 -0.80 5.00 24.13
N LEU A 250 -1.92 4.36 23.75
CA LEU A 250 -2.71 3.51 24.65
C LEU A 250 -1.83 2.40 25.24
N TRP A 251 -1.10 1.70 24.38
CA TRP A 251 -0.23 0.59 24.80
C TRP A 251 0.90 1.06 25.71
N ALA A 252 1.41 2.27 25.54
CA ALA A 252 2.44 2.84 26.40
C ALA A 252 1.96 2.98 27.86
N PHE A 253 0.71 3.43 28.08
CA PHE A 253 0.13 3.49 29.42
C PHE A 253 -0.18 2.10 30.00
N GLU A 254 -0.74 1.21 29.18
CA GLU A 254 -1.11 -0.15 29.60
C GLU A 254 0.10 -1.00 29.98
N LYS A 255 1.22 -0.86 29.25
CA LYS A 255 2.46 -1.57 29.54
C LYS A 255 2.96 -1.34 30.97
N GLY A 256 2.73 -0.14 31.51
CA GLY A 256 3.12 0.21 32.87
C GLY A 256 2.03 0.03 33.93
N ASN A 257 0.80 -0.34 33.54
CA ASN A 257 -0.39 -0.28 34.41
C ASN A 257 -0.51 1.06 35.17
N ILE A 258 -0.14 2.17 34.52
CA ILE A 258 -0.01 3.50 35.15
C ILE A 258 -1.39 4.17 35.31
N TYR A 259 -2.37 3.75 34.52
CA TYR A 259 -3.67 4.39 34.44
C TYR A 259 -4.82 3.39 34.62
N SER A 260 -5.79 3.75 35.46
CA SER A 260 -6.92 2.91 35.84
C SER A 260 -8.25 3.28 35.16
N GLY A 261 -8.29 4.36 34.38
CA GLY A 261 -9.50 4.79 33.68
C GLY A 261 -9.71 4.12 32.33
N LEU A 262 -10.66 4.64 31.55
CA LEU A 262 -10.98 4.22 30.19
C LEU A 262 -10.21 5.03 29.15
N TYR A 263 -10.04 4.50 27.95
CA TYR A 263 -9.38 5.21 26.84
C TYR A 263 -10.36 5.64 25.75
N HIS A 264 -9.90 6.60 24.95
CA HIS A 264 -10.49 7.00 23.68
C HIS A 264 -9.38 7.20 22.65
N VAL A 265 -9.36 6.41 21.58
CA VAL A 265 -8.36 6.47 20.53
C VAL A 265 -8.93 7.29 19.37
N LEU A 266 -8.26 8.38 19.02
CA LEU A 266 -8.68 9.28 17.94
C LEU A 266 -8.42 8.71 16.55
N GLY A 267 -7.37 7.90 16.39
CA GLY A 267 -6.92 7.39 15.10
C GLY A 267 -6.00 8.36 14.35
N GLY A 268 -5.41 9.32 15.07
CA GLY A 268 -4.53 10.35 14.52
C GLY A 268 -4.81 11.74 15.11
N ARG A 269 -4.40 12.78 14.38
CA ARG A 269 -4.56 14.19 14.75
C ARG A 269 -4.97 15.05 13.57
N LEU A 270 -5.52 16.23 13.85
CA LEU A 270 -5.91 17.19 12.83
C LEU A 270 -4.67 17.69 12.08
N SER A 271 -4.71 17.62 10.76
CA SER A 271 -3.60 18.07 9.91
C SER A 271 -4.14 18.70 8.63
N ALA A 272 -4.08 20.04 8.56
CA ALA A 272 -4.45 20.78 7.36
C ALA A 272 -3.54 20.42 6.17
N ILE A 273 -2.27 20.12 6.43
CA ILE A 273 -1.27 19.77 5.41
C ILE A 273 -1.59 18.43 4.77
N ASN A 274 -1.99 17.44 5.58
CA ASN A 274 -2.32 16.10 5.12
C ASN A 274 -3.82 15.93 4.76
N GLY A 275 -4.61 17.01 4.88
CA GLY A 275 -6.05 16.97 4.62
C GLY A 275 -6.85 16.13 5.62
N ILE A 276 -6.35 15.94 6.84
CA ILE A 276 -7.03 15.21 7.91
C ILE A 276 -7.86 16.21 8.73
N GLY A 277 -9.18 16.16 8.55
CA GLY A 277 -10.14 16.96 9.29
C GLY A 277 -10.78 16.20 10.45
N PRO A 278 -11.82 16.79 11.09
CA PRO A 278 -12.50 16.16 12.21
C PRO A 278 -13.29 14.89 11.88
N LYS A 279 -13.77 14.76 10.62
CA LYS A 279 -14.59 13.61 10.20
C LYS A 279 -13.77 12.34 9.98
N GLU A 280 -12.48 12.51 9.75
CA GLU A 280 -11.50 11.45 9.57
C GLU A 280 -11.00 10.90 10.91
N LEU A 281 -11.34 11.55 12.02
CA LEU A 281 -10.95 11.19 13.38
C LEU A 281 -12.16 10.72 14.18
N ASN A 282 -11.89 9.92 15.20
CA ASN A 282 -12.91 9.46 16.14
C ASN A 282 -13.25 10.53 17.17
N LEU A 283 -13.76 11.69 16.74
CA LEU A 283 -14.08 12.82 17.62
C LEU A 283 -15.55 12.82 18.06
N ASP A 284 -16.46 12.44 17.17
CA ASP A 284 -17.90 12.51 17.40
C ASP A 284 -18.38 11.58 18.53
N THR A 285 -17.71 10.44 18.72
CA THR A 285 -18.07 9.44 19.73
C THR A 285 -17.65 9.88 21.14
N ILE A 286 -16.70 10.82 21.27
CA ILE A 286 -16.30 11.39 22.57
C ILE A 286 -17.51 12.01 23.26
N LEU A 287 -18.25 12.87 22.55
CA LEU A 287 -19.39 13.59 23.13
C LEU A 287 -20.44 12.62 23.67
N LYS A 288 -20.77 11.59 22.89
CA LYS A 288 -21.71 10.54 23.30
C LYS A 288 -21.25 9.84 24.58
N ARG A 289 -19.99 9.40 24.62
CA ARG A 289 -19.43 8.70 25.80
C ARG A 289 -19.43 9.56 27.05
N VAL A 290 -19.09 10.84 26.90
CA VAL A 290 -19.07 11.77 28.03
C VAL A 290 -20.47 11.92 28.62
N THR A 291 -21.49 12.03 27.77
CA THR A 291 -22.88 12.15 28.21
C THR A 291 -23.47 10.85 28.77
N GLU A 292 -23.22 9.71 28.12
CA GLU A 292 -23.81 8.41 28.48
C GLU A 292 -23.16 7.80 29.73
N SER A 293 -21.82 7.87 29.81
CA SER A 293 -21.05 7.25 30.89
C SER A 293 -20.82 8.17 32.09
N LYS A 294 -21.35 9.40 32.07
CA LYS A 294 -21.18 10.42 33.13
C LYS A 294 -19.72 10.59 33.56
N ILE A 295 -18.85 10.81 32.57
CA ILE A 295 -17.42 11.04 32.79
C ILE A 295 -17.23 12.30 33.64
N GLU A 296 -16.41 12.21 34.69
CA GLU A 296 -16.11 13.34 35.58
C GLU A 296 -14.83 14.06 35.16
N GLU A 297 -13.85 13.33 34.61
CA GLU A 297 -12.59 13.88 34.13
C GLU A 297 -12.15 13.29 32.78
N ILE A 298 -11.71 14.17 31.88
CA ILE A 298 -11.12 13.84 30.60
C ILE A 298 -9.67 14.31 30.58
N ILE A 299 -8.75 13.36 30.41
CA ILE A 299 -7.32 13.60 30.27
C ILE A 299 -6.97 13.62 28.79
N ILE A 300 -6.47 14.74 28.28
CA ILE A 300 -5.96 14.85 26.91
C ILE A 300 -4.49 14.41 26.90
N ALA A 301 -4.26 13.21 26.38
CA ALA A 301 -2.96 12.56 26.22
C ALA A 301 -2.52 12.54 24.75
N ILE A 302 -2.59 13.70 24.11
CA ILE A 302 -2.13 13.91 22.72
C ILE A 302 -0.74 14.56 22.77
N ASN A 303 0.15 14.13 21.86
CA ASN A 303 1.50 14.65 21.76
C ASN A 303 1.52 16.19 21.69
N PRO A 304 2.45 16.88 22.38
CA PRO A 304 2.47 18.35 22.45
C PRO A 304 3.05 19.00 21.17
N THR A 305 2.75 18.47 20.00
CA THR A 305 3.08 19.06 18.70
C THR A 305 2.09 20.18 18.35
N LEU A 306 2.40 21.01 17.36
CA LEU A 306 1.48 22.06 16.89
C LEU A 306 0.11 21.48 16.48
N GLU A 307 0.12 20.41 15.68
CA GLU A 307 -1.10 19.69 15.25
C GLU A 307 -1.83 19.05 16.44
N GLY A 308 -1.08 18.49 17.40
CA GLY A 308 -1.65 17.93 18.62
C GLY A 308 -2.28 18.99 19.54
N GLN A 309 -1.72 20.20 19.59
CA GLN A 309 -2.31 21.34 20.31
C GLN A 309 -3.61 21.80 19.68
N VAL A 310 -3.66 21.91 18.35
CA VAL A 310 -4.91 22.23 17.62
C VAL A 310 -5.98 21.17 17.88
N THR A 311 -5.60 19.89 17.83
CA THR A 311 -6.52 18.77 18.11
C THR A 311 -7.04 18.81 19.54
N ALA A 312 -6.18 19.04 20.52
CA ALA A 312 -6.57 19.21 21.92
C ALA A 312 -7.54 20.39 22.13
N GLN A 313 -7.26 21.54 21.51
CA GLN A 313 -8.11 22.70 21.57
C GLN A 313 -9.49 22.44 20.95
N TYR A 314 -9.53 21.73 19.82
CA TYR A 314 -10.78 21.32 19.19
C TYR A 314 -11.63 20.44 20.12
N ILE A 315 -11.01 19.48 20.82
CA ILE A 315 -11.72 18.63 21.80
C ILE A 315 -12.26 19.46 22.97
N ILE A 316 -11.48 20.42 23.48
CA ILE A 316 -11.93 21.34 24.55
C ILE A 316 -13.16 22.15 24.09
N GLU A 317 -13.15 22.66 22.86
CA GLU A 317 -14.27 23.40 22.29
C GLU A 317 -15.51 22.53 22.10
N LEU A 318 -15.34 21.29 21.64
CA LEU A 318 -16.40 20.30 21.48
C LEU A 318 -17.09 19.96 22.81
N LEU A 319 -16.35 20.00 23.92
CA LEU A 319 -16.83 19.67 25.26
C LEU A 319 -17.21 20.89 26.11
N LYS A 320 -17.11 22.11 25.57
CA LYS A 320 -17.26 23.37 26.31
C LYS A 320 -18.60 23.52 27.05
N ASN A 321 -19.67 22.91 26.52
CA ASN A 321 -21.02 23.00 27.11
C ASN A 321 -21.31 21.87 28.12
N LEU A 322 -20.37 20.96 28.34
CA LEU A 322 -20.52 19.85 29.27
C LEU A 322 -19.77 20.17 30.57
N ASN A 323 -20.38 19.79 31.71
CA ASN A 323 -19.78 20.00 33.02
C ASN A 323 -18.80 18.87 33.36
N VAL A 324 -17.64 18.87 32.70
CA VAL A 324 -16.59 17.86 32.87
C VAL A 324 -15.24 18.53 33.09
N LYS A 325 -14.45 18.00 34.00
CA LYS A 325 -13.08 18.48 34.23
C LYS A 325 -12.20 18.02 33.06
N ILE A 326 -11.56 18.95 32.38
CA ILE A 326 -10.59 18.64 31.33
C ILE A 326 -9.19 18.91 31.86
N SER A 327 -8.33 17.90 31.81
CA SER A 327 -6.91 18.00 32.15
C SER A 327 -6.05 17.59 30.97
N ARG A 328 -4.77 17.95 31.00
CA ARG A 328 -3.78 17.60 29.98
C ARG A 328 -2.56 17.02 30.68
N LEU A 329 -1.87 16.09 30.01
CA LEU A 329 -0.59 15.60 30.52
C LEU A 329 0.39 16.75 30.73
N ALA A 330 1.15 16.66 31.82
CA ALA A 330 2.21 17.61 32.10
C ALA A 330 3.25 17.59 30.96
N CYS A 331 3.65 18.76 30.49
CA CYS A 331 4.72 18.93 29.52
C CYS A 331 5.92 19.54 30.23
N GLY A 332 7.11 18.97 30.04
CA GLY A 332 8.29 19.45 30.73
C GLY A 332 9.52 18.57 30.50
N ILE A 333 10.46 18.68 31.43
CA ILE A 333 11.75 18.00 31.36
C ILE A 333 11.55 16.50 31.71
N PRO A 334 12.02 15.56 30.87
CA PRO A 334 11.94 14.14 31.20
C PRO A 334 12.79 13.81 32.44
N MET A 335 12.34 12.86 33.25
CA MET A 335 13.12 12.40 34.41
C MET A 335 14.47 11.83 33.95
N GLY A 336 15.55 12.33 34.55
CA GLY A 336 16.91 11.97 34.16
C GLY A 336 17.44 12.71 32.92
N GLY A 337 16.68 13.65 32.37
CA GLY A 337 17.15 14.56 31.31
C GLY A 337 18.05 15.66 31.87
N GLU A 338 19.10 16.00 31.12
CA GLU A 338 20.00 17.10 31.43
C GLU A 338 19.54 18.38 30.73
N ILE A 339 19.48 19.50 31.47
CA ILE A 339 18.94 20.79 30.99
C ILE A 339 19.68 21.28 29.74
N ASP A 340 21.00 21.11 29.69
CA ASP A 340 21.87 21.60 28.62
C ASP A 340 21.59 20.97 27.24
N TYR A 341 20.88 19.83 27.20
CA TYR A 341 20.54 19.11 25.97
C TYR A 341 19.09 19.32 25.51
N LEU A 342 18.31 20.16 26.22
CA LEU A 342 16.91 20.41 25.90
C LEU A 342 16.75 21.61 24.96
N ASP A 343 15.73 21.54 24.10
CA ASP A 343 15.35 22.67 23.26
C ASP A 343 14.69 23.80 24.08
N GLU A 344 14.82 25.02 23.57
CA GLU A 344 14.24 26.22 24.20
C GLU A 344 12.72 26.12 24.41
N GLY A 345 12.01 25.40 23.54
CA GLY A 345 10.57 25.18 23.63
C GLY A 345 10.21 24.38 24.87
N THR A 346 10.89 23.25 25.09
CA THR A 346 10.72 22.41 26.29
C THR A 346 11.03 23.19 27.57
N LEU A 347 12.13 23.95 27.60
CA LEU A 347 12.51 24.76 28.76
C LEU A 347 11.47 25.83 29.09
N ARG A 348 10.94 26.52 28.08
CA ARG A 348 9.88 27.53 28.25
C ARG A 348 8.61 26.93 28.83
N ILE A 349 8.19 25.76 28.34
CA ILE A 349 7.00 25.06 28.85
C ILE A 349 7.24 24.62 30.30
N ALA A 350 8.40 24.03 30.61
CA ALA A 350 8.74 23.60 31.97
C ALA A 350 8.73 24.77 32.97
N LEU A 351 9.27 25.94 32.60
CA LEU A 351 9.25 27.15 33.44
C LEU A 351 7.84 27.71 33.67
N THR A 352 6.99 27.65 32.64
CA THR A 352 5.61 28.13 32.70
C THR A 352 4.75 27.21 33.56
N SER A 353 4.99 25.90 33.47
CA SER A 353 4.28 24.85 34.21
C SER A 353 4.93 24.48 35.54
N ARG A 354 5.83 25.32 36.08
CA ARG A 354 6.47 25.07 37.38
C ARG A 354 5.41 24.94 38.47
N GLN A 355 5.61 23.99 39.37
CA GLN A 355 4.71 23.74 40.50
C GLN A 355 5.32 24.34 41.77
N ASP A 356 4.47 24.89 42.63
CA ASP A 356 4.88 25.29 43.97
C ASP A 356 5.13 24.04 44.82
N ILE A 357 6.29 24.01 45.50
CA ILE A 357 6.73 22.90 46.35
C ILE A 357 6.73 23.33 47.83
N LYS A 358 6.08 24.45 48.15
CA LYS A 358 6.02 25.02 49.49
C LYS A 358 4.60 25.41 49.86
#